data_AF-E1ZQX2-F1
#
_entry.id   AF-E1ZQX2-F1
#
_cell.length_a   1.000
_cell.length_b   1.000
_cell.length_c   1.000
_cell.angle_alpha   90.00
_cell.angle_beta   90.00
_cell.angle_gamma   90.00
#
_symmetry.space_group_name_H-M   'P 1'
#
loop_
_entity.id
_entity.type
_entity.pdbx_description
1 polymer ?
#
loop_
_entity_poly.entity_id
_entity_poly.type
_entity_poly.pdbx_seq_one_letter_code
_entity_poly.pdbx_strand_id
1 'polypeptide(L)'
;MDARTQVRVDGTLCRSSLGDVAAAGGGRWAAGGGRWAAGTLGRPASTAQLALLPFSPAISLLQLISEAIRVIPDFPKAMLQPGIAFQDVTTILLDPAAFKHTIEMLVERYRSMEVDVVAGFEARGLIFGAPLAIALGCAFVPLRKPGKLPGATISAEYTTEYSVDQIQMHEGAVQEGQRVVLVDDLIATGGTLRAGIELIQKANGQVLEAACIIELPELRGREKLGGLPLHVLVTKQDCL
;
A
#
# COMPACT_ATOMS: atom_id res chain seq x y z
N MET A 1 -59.37 16.61 30.55
CA MET A 1 -59.69 16.55 29.10
C MET A 1 -58.34 16.65 28.40
N ASP A 2 -57.58 15.57 28.20
CA ASP A 2 -57.83 14.42 27.30
C ASP A 2 -58.06 14.92 25.86
N ALA A 3 -57.41 14.46 24.78
CA ALA A 3 -56.72 13.20 24.55
C ALA A 3 -55.70 13.25 23.39
N ARG A 4 -54.88 12.19 23.41
CA ARG A 4 -53.91 11.64 22.45
C ARG A 4 -54.37 11.60 20.98
N THR A 5 -53.39 11.59 20.06
CA THR A 5 -53.36 10.54 19.02
C THR A 5 -51.91 10.09 18.79
N GLN A 6 -51.69 8.81 19.07
CA GLN A 6 -50.50 8.03 18.75
C GLN A 6 -50.75 7.27 17.44
N VAL A 7 -49.69 7.02 16.68
CA VAL A 7 -49.61 5.81 15.83
C VAL A 7 -48.33 5.08 16.22
N ARG A 8 -48.49 3.81 16.61
CA ARG A 8 -47.46 2.84 16.99
C ARG A 8 -46.94 2.12 15.75
N VAL A 9 -45.66 1.74 15.76
CA VAL A 9 -45.19 0.49 15.14
C VAL A 9 -44.20 -0.17 16.11
N ASP A 10 -44.64 -1.31 16.63
CA ASP A 10 -43.90 -2.45 17.19
C ASP A 10 -42.86 -2.23 18.30
N GLY A 11 -43.37 -2.34 19.53
CA GLY A 11 -42.58 -2.50 20.72
C GLY A 11 -42.01 -3.91 20.86
N THR A 12 -40.70 -3.99 21.09
CA THR A 12 -40.12 -4.97 22.01
C THR A 12 -38.84 -4.37 22.59
N LEU A 13 -38.82 -4.14 23.91
CA LEU A 13 -37.59 -3.91 24.66
C LEU A 13 -36.91 -5.27 24.85
N CYS A 14 -35.62 -5.37 24.54
CA CYS A 14 -34.79 -6.47 25.04
C CYS A 14 -33.56 -5.90 25.75
N ARG A 15 -33.60 -5.90 27.09
CA ARG A 15 -32.41 -5.81 27.95
C ARG A 15 -32.02 -7.23 28.40
N SER A 16 -30.72 -7.36 28.65
CA SER A 16 -29.99 -8.40 29.41
C SER A 16 -30.00 -9.84 28.88
N SER A 17 -28.82 -10.38 28.58
CA SER A 17 -27.99 -11.08 29.56
C SER A 17 -26.69 -11.58 28.92
N LEU A 18 -25.57 -11.38 29.61
CA LEU A 18 -24.38 -12.21 29.48
C LEU A 18 -24.75 -13.61 29.99
N GLY A 19 -24.56 -14.63 29.16
CA GLY A 19 -24.83 -16.02 29.50
C GLY A 19 -24.24 -16.95 28.44
N ASP A 20 -23.09 -17.52 28.79
CA ASP A 20 -22.56 -18.84 28.39
C ASP A 20 -23.15 -19.50 27.13
N VAL A 21 -22.34 -19.57 26.07
CA VAL A 21 -22.50 -20.55 25.00
C VAL A 21 -21.34 -21.55 25.08
N ALA A 22 -21.53 -22.54 25.96
CA ALA A 22 -20.75 -23.77 25.93
C ALA A 22 -21.38 -24.76 24.95
N ALA A 23 -20.53 -25.32 24.09
CA ALA A 23 -20.56 -26.66 23.51
C ALA A 23 -21.89 -27.23 22.98
N ALA A 24 -22.01 -27.29 21.64
CA ALA A 24 -22.59 -28.45 20.96
C ALA A 24 -22.23 -28.43 19.47
N GLY A 25 -21.83 -29.59 18.92
CA GLY A 25 -21.88 -29.85 17.48
C GLY A 25 -20.57 -30.32 16.85
N GLY A 26 -20.17 -31.56 17.16
CA GLY A 26 -19.09 -32.25 16.47
C GLY A 26 -19.40 -32.48 14.99
N GLY A 27 -18.61 -31.86 14.12
CA GLY A 27 -18.49 -32.22 12.71
C GLY A 27 -17.25 -33.08 12.51
N ARG A 28 -17.45 -34.38 12.28
CA ARG A 28 -16.41 -35.34 11.88
C ARG A 28 -15.84 -34.94 10.52
N TRP A 29 -14.54 -34.63 10.47
CA TRP A 29 -13.79 -34.61 9.22
C TRP A 29 -13.43 -36.05 8.87
N ALA A 30 -13.97 -36.54 7.75
CA ALA A 30 -13.68 -37.86 7.24
C ALA A 30 -12.21 -37.92 6.77
N ALA A 31 -11.43 -38.79 7.42
CA ALA A 31 -10.10 -39.15 6.99
C ALA A 31 -10.18 -40.00 5.72
N GLY A 32 -9.95 -39.36 4.57
CA GLY A 32 -9.70 -40.05 3.29
C GLY A 32 -8.30 -40.62 3.27
N GLY A 33 -8.17 -41.92 3.54
CA GLY A 33 -6.94 -42.67 3.45
C GLY A 33 -6.49 -42.87 1.99
N GLY A 34 -5.47 -42.11 1.59
CA GLY A 34 -4.64 -42.41 0.42
C GLY A 34 -3.35 -43.09 0.86
N ARG A 35 -3.16 -44.36 0.48
CA ARG A 35 -1.92 -45.11 0.70
C ARG A 35 -0.83 -44.52 -0.19
N TRP A 36 0.24 -44.01 0.40
CA TRP A 36 1.47 -43.70 -0.32
C TRP A 36 2.41 -44.89 -0.19
N ALA A 37 2.70 -45.54 -1.32
CA ALA A 37 3.60 -46.68 -1.39
C ALA A 37 5.03 -46.21 -1.08
N ALA A 38 5.71 -46.93 -0.17
CA ALA A 38 7.12 -46.75 0.14
C ALA A 38 7.97 -47.23 -1.05
N GLY A 39 8.46 -46.29 -1.86
CA GLY A 39 9.47 -46.52 -2.88
C GLY A 39 10.88 -46.47 -2.27
N THR A 40 11.67 -47.48 -2.59
CA THR A 40 13.01 -47.81 -2.10
C THR A 40 14.06 -46.71 -2.24
N LEU A 41 14.85 -46.55 -1.16
CA LEU A 41 16.08 -45.76 -1.07
C LEU A 41 17.16 -46.27 -2.04
N GLY A 42 17.51 -45.46 -3.05
CA GLY A 42 18.75 -45.59 -3.81
C GLY A 42 19.77 -44.55 -3.34
N ARG A 43 20.94 -44.98 -2.86
CA ARG A 43 22.10 -44.13 -2.55
C ARG A 43 22.98 -43.90 -3.81
N PRO A 44 23.86 -42.89 -3.80
CA PRO A 44 24.06 -41.99 -4.93
C PRO A 44 25.28 -42.34 -5.80
N ALA A 45 25.22 -41.93 -7.07
CA ALA A 45 26.36 -41.64 -7.93
C ALA A 45 25.98 -40.36 -8.69
N SER A 46 26.80 -39.33 -8.87
CA SER A 46 28.25 -39.25 -8.93
C SER A 46 28.69 -37.84 -8.53
N THR A 47 29.85 -37.74 -7.89
CA THR A 47 30.67 -36.53 -7.80
C THR A 47 31.11 -36.07 -9.20
N ALA A 48 30.21 -35.42 -9.92
CA ALA A 48 30.54 -34.63 -11.09
C ALA A 48 30.74 -33.17 -10.62
N GLN A 49 31.94 -32.67 -10.87
CA GLN A 49 32.38 -31.31 -10.58
C GLN A 49 31.30 -30.29 -10.91
N LEU A 50 30.72 -29.68 -9.88
CA LEU A 50 30.10 -28.37 -10.01
C LEU A 50 31.27 -27.40 -10.15
N ALA A 51 31.62 -27.12 -11.40
CA ALA A 51 32.55 -26.07 -11.75
C ALA A 51 32.17 -24.80 -10.98
N LEU A 52 33.17 -24.17 -10.40
CA LEU A 52 33.09 -22.85 -9.77
C LEU A 52 32.55 -21.86 -10.81
N LEU A 53 31.23 -21.73 -10.86
CA LEU A 53 30.60 -20.59 -11.52
C LEU A 53 31.08 -19.36 -10.73
N PRO A 54 31.65 -18.34 -11.41
CA PRO A 54 32.09 -17.15 -10.71
C PRO A 54 30.90 -16.58 -9.93
N PHE A 55 31.12 -16.36 -8.64
CA PHE A 55 30.22 -15.66 -7.75
C PHE A 55 29.80 -14.36 -8.44
N SER A 56 28.58 -14.32 -8.97
CA SER A 56 28.04 -13.11 -9.60
C SER A 56 28.05 -12.01 -8.53
N PRO A 57 28.50 -10.79 -8.83
CA PRO A 57 28.48 -9.71 -7.84
C PRO A 57 27.05 -9.59 -7.33
N ALA A 58 26.87 -9.56 -6.01
CA ALA A 58 25.56 -9.43 -5.39
C ALA A 58 24.89 -8.19 -5.97
N ILE A 59 23.86 -8.38 -6.81
CA ILE A 59 23.01 -7.29 -7.29
C ILE A 59 22.48 -6.60 -6.03
N SER A 60 22.70 -5.29 -5.91
CA SER A 60 22.15 -4.55 -4.78
C SER A 60 20.62 -4.63 -4.82
N LEU A 61 19.95 -4.70 -3.66
CA LEU A 61 18.47 -4.80 -3.64
C LEU A 61 17.80 -3.65 -4.42
N LEU A 62 18.41 -2.47 -4.40
CA LEU A 62 17.97 -1.32 -5.19
C LEU A 62 18.11 -1.54 -6.69
N GLN A 63 19.21 -2.15 -7.14
CA GLN A 63 19.40 -2.50 -8.54
C GLN A 63 18.38 -3.55 -8.99
N LEU A 64 18.08 -4.55 -8.16
CA LEU A 64 17.04 -5.55 -8.47
C LEU A 64 15.66 -4.90 -8.63
N ILE A 65 15.31 -3.93 -7.78
CA ILE A 65 14.05 -3.19 -7.90
C ILE A 65 14.06 -2.29 -9.15
N SER A 66 15.19 -1.62 -9.43
CA SER A 66 15.35 -0.75 -10.59
C SER A 66 15.20 -1.51 -11.91
N GLU A 67 15.92 -2.62 -12.07
CA GLU A 67 15.88 -3.49 -13.26
C GLU A 67 14.50 -4.13 -13.48
N ALA A 68 13.72 -4.30 -12.41
CA ALA A 68 12.36 -4.81 -12.50
C ALA A 68 11.36 -3.77 -13.01
N ILE A 69 11.70 -2.47 -13.09
CA ILE A 69 10.81 -1.43 -13.60
C ILE A 69 10.91 -1.36 -15.12
N ARG A 70 9.77 -1.55 -15.80
CA ARG A 70 9.72 -1.38 -17.26
C ARG A 70 9.49 0.09 -17.62
N VAL A 71 10.29 0.61 -18.53
CA VAL A 71 10.07 1.92 -19.14
C VAL A 71 9.24 1.79 -20.40
N ILE A 72 8.10 2.47 -20.47
CA ILE A 72 7.22 2.51 -21.65
C ILE A 72 7.31 3.90 -22.28
N PRO A 73 7.88 4.04 -23.49
CA PRO A 73 7.91 5.32 -24.19
C PRO A 73 6.51 5.72 -24.65
N ASP A 74 6.25 7.04 -24.71
CA ASP A 74 5.07 7.64 -25.33
C ASP A 74 3.73 7.16 -24.74
N PHE A 75 3.69 6.98 -23.41
CA PHE A 75 2.48 6.62 -22.67
C PHE A 75 2.22 7.59 -21.49
N PRO A 76 0.96 7.97 -21.22
CA PRO A 76 -0.28 7.59 -21.91
C PRO A 76 -0.50 8.33 -23.23
N LYS A 77 -1.00 7.60 -24.24
CA LYS A 77 -1.26 8.15 -25.59
C LYS A 77 -2.19 9.38 -25.61
N ALA A 78 -3.08 9.47 -24.62
CA ALA A 78 -4.07 10.55 -24.52
C ALA A 78 -3.49 11.88 -23.98
N MET A 79 -2.25 11.90 -23.50
CA MET A 79 -1.62 13.10 -22.89
C MET A 79 -0.26 13.44 -23.53
N LEU A 80 -0.05 13.05 -24.79
CA LEU A 80 1.26 13.12 -25.45
C LEU A 80 1.79 14.56 -25.57
N GLN A 81 2.66 14.95 -24.64
CA GLN A 81 3.85 15.72 -24.98
C GLN A 81 4.95 14.73 -25.43
N PRO A 82 5.64 14.97 -26.57
CA PRO A 82 6.74 14.12 -27.01
C PRO A 82 7.81 13.97 -25.93
N GLY A 83 8.28 12.74 -25.66
CA GLY A 83 9.42 12.50 -24.76
C GLY A 83 9.07 12.06 -23.32
N ILE A 84 7.79 11.79 -23.00
CA ILE A 84 7.40 11.22 -21.71
C ILE A 84 7.67 9.70 -21.70
N ALA A 85 8.50 9.25 -20.74
CA ALA A 85 8.81 7.84 -20.50
C ALA A 85 8.10 7.36 -19.22
N PHE A 86 7.05 6.56 -19.39
CA PHE A 86 6.24 6.06 -18.28
C PHE A 86 6.97 4.95 -17.51
N GLN A 87 6.97 5.05 -16.20
CA GLN A 87 7.57 4.07 -15.29
C GLN A 87 6.50 3.07 -14.87
N ASP A 88 6.55 1.87 -15.45
CA ASP A 88 5.58 0.81 -15.19
C ASP A 88 6.04 -0.07 -14.02
N VAL A 89 5.54 0.24 -12.82
CA VAL A 89 5.81 -0.54 -11.60
C VAL A 89 5.13 -1.91 -11.59
N THR A 90 4.23 -2.23 -12.54
CA THR A 90 3.53 -3.52 -12.52
C THR A 90 4.47 -4.70 -12.72
N THR A 91 5.62 -4.49 -13.36
CA THR A 91 6.64 -5.53 -13.54
C THR A 91 7.37 -5.87 -12.24
N ILE A 92 7.49 -4.93 -11.28
CA ILE A 92 7.91 -5.25 -9.91
C ILE A 92 6.95 -6.27 -9.29
N LEU A 93 5.64 -6.10 -9.51
CA LEU A 93 4.61 -6.99 -8.93
C LEU A 93 4.63 -8.40 -9.54
N LEU A 94 5.13 -8.53 -10.77
CA LEU A 94 5.29 -9.80 -11.46
C LEU A 94 6.57 -10.54 -11.07
N ASP A 95 7.53 -9.86 -10.43
CA ASP A 95 8.73 -10.45 -9.85
C ASP A 95 8.55 -10.58 -8.32
N PRO A 96 8.30 -11.80 -7.80
CA PRO A 96 8.10 -11.99 -6.37
C PRO A 96 9.28 -11.56 -5.50
N ALA A 97 10.51 -11.64 -6.01
CA ALA A 97 11.70 -11.22 -5.29
C ALA A 97 11.76 -9.68 -5.23
N ALA A 98 11.53 -9.00 -6.34
CA ALA A 98 11.50 -7.54 -6.40
C ALA A 98 10.39 -6.95 -5.52
N PHE A 99 9.18 -7.51 -5.60
CA PHE A 99 8.08 -7.03 -4.78
C PHE A 99 8.34 -7.26 -3.29
N LYS A 100 8.81 -8.45 -2.91
CA LYS A 100 9.17 -8.77 -1.51
C LYS A 100 10.22 -7.79 -0.98
N HIS A 101 11.32 -7.60 -1.70
CA HIS A 101 12.40 -6.73 -1.26
C HIS A 101 11.98 -5.26 -1.23
N THR A 102 11.11 -4.83 -2.14
CA THR A 102 10.51 -3.48 -2.10
C THR A 102 9.81 -3.26 -0.75
N ILE A 103 8.96 -4.19 -0.31
CA ILE A 103 8.26 -4.08 0.97
C ILE A 103 9.22 -4.20 2.16
N GLU A 104 10.19 -5.13 2.13
CA GLU A 104 11.17 -5.28 3.21
C GLU A 104 12.01 -4.01 3.42
N MET A 105 12.40 -3.33 2.35
CA MET A 105 13.14 -2.06 2.45
C MET A 105 12.30 -0.94 3.07
N LEU A 106 11.02 -0.84 2.69
CA LEU A 106 10.10 0.11 3.32
C LEU A 106 9.88 -0.22 4.81
N VAL A 107 9.69 -1.50 5.15
CA VAL A 107 9.54 -1.93 6.54
C VAL A 107 10.78 -1.54 7.35
N GLU A 108 11.97 -1.80 6.83
CA GLU A 108 13.21 -1.46 7.52
C GLU A 108 13.36 0.05 7.73
N ARG A 109 12.97 0.86 6.75
CA ARG A 109 12.94 2.33 6.88
C ARG A 109 12.08 2.82 8.04
N TYR A 110 10.93 2.18 8.26
CA TYR A 110 9.88 2.66 9.18
C TYR A 110 9.80 1.92 10.52
N ARG A 111 10.53 0.80 10.70
CA ARG A 111 10.45 -0.07 11.88
C ARG A 111 10.62 0.68 13.21
N SER A 112 11.48 1.68 13.26
CA SER A 112 11.79 2.47 14.48
C SER A 112 11.11 3.83 14.52
N MET A 113 10.21 4.14 13.58
CA MET A 113 9.51 5.43 13.51
C MET A 113 8.16 5.42 14.22
N GLU A 114 7.78 4.25 14.77
CA GLU A 114 6.54 4.03 15.51
C GLU A 114 5.30 4.54 14.73
N VAL A 115 5.16 4.06 13.49
CA VAL A 115 4.07 4.47 12.58
C VAL A 115 2.73 3.94 13.09
N ASP A 116 1.74 4.82 13.26
CA ASP A 116 0.38 4.45 13.67
C ASP A 116 -0.52 4.14 12.47
N VAL A 117 -0.29 4.84 11.35
CA VAL A 117 -1.09 4.73 10.13
C VAL A 117 -0.20 4.77 8.89
N VAL A 118 -0.44 3.86 7.95
CA VAL A 118 0.02 4.01 6.57
C VAL A 118 -1.16 4.45 5.71
N ALA A 119 -1.03 5.60 5.06
CA ALA A 119 -2.05 6.14 4.15
C ALA A 119 -1.58 6.00 2.70
N GLY A 120 -2.27 5.14 1.93
CA GLY A 120 -1.88 4.79 0.55
C GLY A 120 -2.74 5.50 -0.49
N PHE A 121 -2.13 6.03 -1.55
CA PHE A 121 -2.87 6.66 -2.64
C PHE A 121 -3.44 5.66 -3.64
N GLU A 122 -4.64 5.98 -4.10
CA GLU A 122 -5.31 5.33 -5.21
C GLU A 122 -4.48 5.40 -6.51
N ALA A 123 -4.38 4.33 -7.30
CA ALA A 123 -4.63 2.92 -6.94
C ALA A 123 -3.33 2.20 -6.58
N ARG A 124 -2.20 2.63 -7.13
CA ARG A 124 -0.94 1.90 -7.06
C ARG A 124 -0.23 2.09 -5.73
N GLY A 125 -0.36 3.26 -5.09
CA GLY A 125 0.06 3.44 -3.70
C GLY A 125 -0.58 2.44 -2.73
N LEU A 126 -1.81 1.96 -3.00
CA LEU A 126 -2.46 0.93 -2.19
C LEU A 126 -1.72 -0.42 -2.26
N ILE A 127 -1.10 -0.74 -3.39
CA ILE A 127 -0.41 -2.02 -3.63
C ILE A 127 0.83 -2.13 -2.75
N PHE A 128 1.50 -1.02 -2.48
CA PHE A 128 2.70 -0.97 -1.62
C PHE A 128 2.38 -0.59 -0.18
N GLY A 129 1.42 0.31 0.03
CA GLY A 129 1.03 0.79 1.35
C GLY A 129 0.33 -0.26 2.21
N ALA A 130 -0.55 -1.09 1.63
CA ALA A 130 -1.26 -2.09 2.42
C ALA A 130 -0.34 -3.20 2.97
N PRO A 131 0.57 -3.80 2.19
CA PRO A 131 1.57 -4.74 2.72
C PRO A 131 2.49 -4.11 3.76
N LEU A 132 2.89 -2.84 3.56
CA LEU A 132 3.69 -2.11 4.55
C LEU A 132 2.95 -1.97 5.88
N ALA A 133 1.67 -1.58 5.86
CA ALA A 133 0.85 -1.45 7.07
C ALA A 133 0.74 -2.78 7.84
N ILE A 134 0.51 -3.88 7.11
CA ILE A 134 0.47 -5.24 7.68
C ILE A 134 1.79 -5.57 8.35
N ALA A 135 2.91 -5.33 7.67
CA ALA A 135 4.24 -5.68 8.18
C ALA A 135 4.68 -4.82 9.36
N LEU A 136 4.24 -3.56 9.44
CA LEU A 136 4.45 -2.66 10.58
C LEU A 136 3.46 -2.92 11.73
N GLY A 137 2.38 -3.65 11.49
CA GLY A 137 1.33 -3.91 12.48
C GLY A 137 0.49 -2.67 12.81
N CYS A 138 0.30 -1.77 11.84
CA CYS A 138 -0.40 -0.51 12.02
C CYS A 138 -1.64 -0.40 11.12
N ALA A 139 -2.42 0.68 11.28
CA ALA A 139 -3.63 0.87 10.49
C ALA A 139 -3.30 1.23 9.03
N PHE A 140 -4.18 0.84 8.11
CA PHE A 140 -4.11 1.27 6.71
C PHE A 140 -5.30 2.14 6.35
N VAL A 141 -5.03 3.30 5.72
CA VAL A 141 -6.06 4.24 5.27
C VAL A 141 -5.94 4.46 3.76
N PRO A 142 -6.98 4.11 2.96
CA PRO A 142 -6.97 4.40 1.53
C PRO A 142 -7.32 5.87 1.27
N LEU A 143 -6.48 6.55 0.48
CA LEU A 143 -6.75 7.88 -0.06
C LEU A 143 -7.25 7.73 -1.50
N ARG A 144 -8.47 8.19 -1.80
CA ARG A 144 -9.15 7.89 -3.07
C ARG A 144 -9.76 9.12 -3.71
N LYS A 145 -9.97 9.12 -5.03
CA LYS A 145 -10.71 10.15 -5.74
C LYS A 145 -12.17 10.21 -5.28
N PRO A 146 -12.86 11.33 -5.57
CA PRO A 146 -14.25 11.52 -5.23
C PRO A 146 -15.18 10.38 -5.64
N GLY A 147 -16.08 10.03 -4.72
CA GLY A 147 -17.13 9.03 -4.97
C GLY A 147 -16.67 7.57 -4.92
N LYS A 148 -15.42 7.30 -4.50
CA LYS A 148 -14.91 5.93 -4.30
C LYS A 148 -15.01 5.42 -2.86
N LEU A 149 -15.11 6.32 -1.89
CA LEU A 149 -15.23 6.02 -0.48
C LEU A 149 -16.70 6.13 -0.03
N PRO A 150 -17.25 5.11 0.67
CA PRO A 150 -18.61 5.16 1.19
C PRO A 150 -18.70 5.93 2.52
N GLY A 151 -19.68 6.83 2.65
CA GLY A 151 -19.92 7.56 3.90
C GLY A 151 -19.29 8.95 3.91
N ALA A 152 -19.06 9.51 5.11
CA ALA A 152 -18.53 10.86 5.27
C ALA A 152 -17.03 10.93 4.97
N THR A 153 -16.62 11.92 4.19
CA THR A 153 -15.23 12.12 3.76
C THR A 153 -14.81 13.56 3.93
N ILE A 154 -13.53 13.77 4.27
CA ILE A 154 -12.83 15.04 4.06
C ILE A 154 -12.04 14.99 2.75
N SER A 155 -11.81 16.15 2.15
CA SER A 155 -11.15 16.27 0.85
C SER A 155 -10.03 17.31 0.82
N ALA A 156 -9.09 17.13 -0.10
CA ALA A 156 -8.07 18.12 -0.45
C ALA A 156 -7.91 18.15 -1.97
N GLU A 157 -7.83 19.36 -2.52
CA GLU A 157 -7.69 19.61 -3.94
C GLU A 157 -6.22 19.76 -4.31
N TYR A 158 -5.85 19.35 -5.52
CA TYR A 158 -4.55 19.65 -6.10
C TYR A 158 -4.69 19.98 -7.58
N THR A 159 -3.86 20.93 -8.00
CA THR A 159 -3.84 21.40 -9.38
C THR A 159 -2.77 20.66 -10.16
N THR A 160 -3.18 20.04 -11.26
CA THR A 160 -2.30 19.60 -12.34
C THR A 160 -2.16 20.71 -13.38
N GLU A 161 -1.40 20.49 -14.45
CA GLU A 161 -1.21 21.48 -15.51
C GLU A 161 -2.52 21.88 -16.22
N TYR A 162 -3.51 20.97 -16.26
CA TYR A 162 -4.72 21.15 -17.08
C TYR A 162 -6.02 20.90 -16.31
N SER A 163 -5.97 20.44 -15.07
CA SER A 163 -7.17 20.17 -14.26
C SER A 163 -6.91 20.34 -12.76
N VAL A 164 -7.96 20.69 -12.03
CA VAL A 164 -8.04 20.49 -10.58
C VAL A 164 -8.57 19.08 -10.36
N ASP A 165 -7.86 18.30 -9.55
CA ASP A 165 -8.31 16.98 -9.10
C ASP A 165 -8.40 17.00 -7.57
N GLN A 166 -9.02 15.98 -6.98
CA GLN A 166 -9.27 15.91 -5.56
C GLN A 166 -8.95 14.51 -5.03
N ILE A 167 -8.46 14.45 -3.80
CA ILE A 167 -8.32 13.20 -3.05
C ILE A 167 -9.13 13.29 -1.75
N GLN A 168 -9.67 12.15 -1.32
CA GLN A 168 -10.59 12.00 -0.20
C GLN A 168 -10.10 10.92 0.77
N MET A 169 -10.46 11.11 2.03
CA MET A 169 -10.26 10.17 3.14
C MET A 169 -11.53 10.15 3.98
N HIS A 170 -11.89 8.99 4.56
CA HIS A 170 -13.00 8.93 5.51
C HIS A 170 -12.74 9.87 6.69
N GLU A 171 -13.79 10.56 7.13
CA GLU A 171 -13.75 11.33 8.38
C GLU A 171 -13.50 10.37 9.55
N GLY A 172 -12.54 10.71 10.43
CA GLY A 172 -12.13 9.86 11.56
C GLY A 172 -11.25 8.66 11.20
N ALA A 173 -10.84 8.49 9.93
CA ALA A 173 -9.88 7.44 9.55
C ALA A 173 -8.49 7.62 10.19
N VAL A 174 -8.14 8.87 10.49
CA VAL A 174 -6.96 9.28 11.26
C VAL A 174 -7.45 10.05 12.47
N GLN A 175 -6.90 9.71 13.63
CA GLN A 175 -7.19 10.32 14.92
C GLN A 175 -6.10 11.36 15.25
N GLU A 176 -6.45 12.29 16.14
CA GLU A 176 -5.54 13.34 16.59
C GLU A 176 -4.21 12.77 17.10
N GLY A 177 -3.11 13.35 16.63
CA GLY A 177 -1.75 12.97 17.03
C GLY A 177 -1.20 11.69 16.42
N GLN A 178 -2.00 10.93 15.66
CA GLN A 178 -1.50 9.71 15.00
C GLN A 178 -0.41 10.04 13.97
N ARG A 179 0.62 9.22 13.95
CA ARG A 179 1.76 9.35 13.06
C ARG A 179 1.55 8.58 11.79
N VAL A 180 1.57 9.30 10.68
CA VAL A 180 1.18 8.81 9.37
C VAL A 180 2.36 8.80 8.41
N VAL A 181 2.54 7.68 7.72
CA VAL A 181 3.39 7.60 6.52
C VAL A 181 2.50 7.58 5.29
N LEU A 182 2.75 8.50 4.36
CA LEU A 182 2.07 8.55 3.06
C LEU A 182 2.80 7.64 2.07
N VAL A 183 2.09 6.82 1.30
CA VAL A 183 2.71 5.88 0.35
C VAL A 183 2.07 5.99 -1.03
N ASP A 184 2.89 6.23 -2.04
CA ASP A 184 2.51 6.15 -3.45
C ASP A 184 3.53 5.32 -4.26
N ASP A 185 3.21 4.96 -5.49
CA ASP A 185 4.16 4.24 -6.34
C ASP A 185 5.26 5.17 -6.90
N LEU A 186 4.90 6.40 -7.27
CA LEU A 186 5.81 7.34 -7.91
C LEU A 186 5.49 8.78 -7.52
N ILE A 187 6.54 9.57 -7.31
CA ILE A 187 6.43 11.04 -7.22
C ILE A 187 6.87 11.70 -8.53
N ALA A 188 5.92 12.44 -9.12
CA ALA A 188 6.15 13.32 -10.27
C ALA A 188 6.26 14.78 -9.79
N THR A 189 5.21 15.59 -9.98
CA THR A 189 5.20 17.00 -9.56
C THR A 189 4.92 17.22 -8.06
N GLY A 190 4.65 16.15 -7.30
CA GLY A 190 4.37 16.21 -5.85
C GLY A 190 2.97 16.69 -5.44
N GLY A 191 2.08 17.01 -6.40
CA GLY A 191 0.73 17.54 -6.11
C GLY A 191 -0.14 16.58 -5.30
N THR A 192 -0.17 15.30 -5.66
CA THR A 192 -0.96 14.27 -4.96
C THR A 192 -0.49 14.09 -3.51
N LEU A 193 0.83 13.98 -3.30
CA LEU A 193 1.41 13.89 -1.96
C LEU A 193 1.06 15.11 -1.13
N ARG A 194 1.14 16.32 -1.70
CA ARG A 194 0.76 17.56 -1.01
C ARG A 194 -0.71 17.54 -0.56
N ALA A 195 -1.63 17.08 -1.41
CA ALA A 195 -3.03 16.95 -1.03
C ALA A 195 -3.23 15.91 0.10
N GLY A 196 -2.48 14.79 0.07
CA GLY A 196 -2.49 13.83 1.18
C GLY A 196 -1.97 14.44 2.48
N ILE A 197 -0.89 15.22 2.44
CA ILE A 197 -0.37 15.94 3.63
C ILE A 197 -1.45 16.83 4.23
N GLU A 198 -2.15 17.60 3.39
CA GLU A 198 -3.24 18.47 3.83
C GLU A 198 -4.40 17.68 4.46
N LEU A 199 -4.78 16.54 3.88
CA LEU A 199 -5.82 15.67 4.46
C LEU A 199 -5.46 15.17 5.86
N ILE A 200 -4.23 14.69 6.04
CA ILE A 200 -3.78 14.21 7.34
C ILE A 200 -3.75 15.36 8.36
N GLN A 201 -3.27 16.54 7.94
CA GLN A 201 -3.28 17.74 8.79
C GLN A 201 -4.69 18.20 9.17
N LYS A 202 -5.67 18.12 8.25
CA LYS A 202 -7.09 18.39 8.54
C LYS A 202 -7.68 17.45 9.58
N ALA A 203 -7.18 16.22 9.66
CA ALA A 203 -7.54 15.25 10.69
C ALA A 203 -6.70 15.38 11.98
N ASN A 204 -5.87 16.43 12.10
CA ASN A 204 -4.92 16.64 13.20
C ASN A 204 -3.91 15.49 13.38
N GLY A 205 -3.63 14.76 12.29
CA GLY A 205 -2.56 13.75 12.25
C GLY A 205 -1.20 14.37 11.96
N GLN A 206 -0.13 13.66 12.35
CA GLN A 206 1.25 14.05 12.07
C GLN A 206 1.78 13.24 10.89
N VAL A 207 2.07 13.90 9.77
CA VAL A 207 2.79 13.23 8.67
C VAL A 207 4.27 13.13 9.02
N LEU A 208 4.79 11.92 9.15
CA LEU A 208 6.21 11.68 9.44
C LEU A 208 7.08 11.82 8.19
N GLU A 209 6.66 11.17 7.11
CA GLU A 209 7.39 11.06 5.86
C GLU A 209 6.44 10.62 4.73
N ALA A 210 6.77 10.97 3.50
CA ALA A 210 6.20 10.35 2.31
C ALA A 210 7.17 9.31 1.73
N ALA A 211 6.64 8.19 1.25
CA ALA A 211 7.39 7.12 0.61
C ALA A 211 6.91 6.94 -0.83
N CYS A 212 7.84 6.87 -1.77
CA CYS A 212 7.56 6.46 -3.15
C CYS A 212 8.55 5.38 -3.59
N ILE A 213 8.14 4.51 -4.51
CA ILE A 213 9.08 3.54 -5.10
C ILE A 213 10.01 4.28 -6.06
N ILE A 214 9.45 5.18 -6.87
CA ILE A 214 10.16 5.90 -7.92
C ILE A 214 10.06 7.42 -7.72
N GLU A 215 11.17 8.12 -7.95
CA GLU A 215 11.19 9.57 -8.14
C GLU A 215 11.54 9.96 -9.57
N LEU A 216 10.87 11.01 -10.06
CA LEU A 216 11.21 11.75 -11.29
C LEU A 216 11.84 13.11 -10.90
N PRO A 217 13.16 13.18 -10.66
CA PRO A 217 13.80 14.38 -10.11
C PRO A 217 13.62 15.62 -10.99
N GLU A 218 13.53 15.44 -12.30
CA GLU A 218 13.34 16.51 -13.28
C GLU A 218 12.02 17.27 -13.10
N LEU A 219 11.03 16.68 -12.43
CA LEU A 219 9.73 17.28 -12.14
C LEU A 219 9.69 18.01 -10.79
N ARG A 220 10.81 18.02 -10.05
CA ARG A 220 11.02 18.80 -8.81
C ARG A 220 9.94 18.58 -7.75
N GLY A 221 9.38 17.37 -7.66
CA GLY A 221 8.23 17.05 -6.80
C GLY A 221 8.47 17.33 -5.31
N ARG A 222 9.72 17.19 -4.85
CA ARG A 222 10.14 17.51 -3.46
C ARG A 222 9.78 18.93 -3.03
N GLU A 223 9.78 19.89 -3.95
CA GLU A 223 9.53 21.30 -3.64
C GLU A 223 8.11 21.56 -3.15
N LYS A 224 7.13 20.76 -3.60
CA LYS A 224 5.73 20.89 -3.16
C LYS A 224 5.47 20.33 -1.76
N LEU A 225 6.40 19.55 -1.21
CA LEU A 225 6.22 18.87 0.07
C LEU A 225 6.48 19.78 1.29
N GLY A 226 6.95 21.01 1.08
CA GLY A 226 7.09 22.00 2.15
C GLY A 226 8.07 21.59 3.25
N GLY A 227 9.12 20.83 2.89
CA GLY A 227 10.12 20.34 3.84
C GLY A 227 9.77 19.01 4.51
N LEU A 228 8.60 18.41 4.22
CA LEU A 228 8.32 17.04 4.66
C LEU A 228 9.38 16.08 4.08
N PRO A 229 9.97 15.19 4.90
CA PRO A 229 10.85 14.14 4.40
C PRO A 229 10.19 13.30 3.32
N LEU A 230 10.99 12.91 2.32
CA LEU A 230 10.58 12.03 1.24
C LEU A 230 11.62 10.92 1.06
N HIS A 231 11.20 9.70 1.28
CA HIS A 231 11.97 8.49 1.02
C HIS A 231 11.60 7.90 -0.34
N VAL A 232 12.62 7.56 -1.13
CA VAL A 232 12.49 6.99 -2.47
C VAL A 232 13.45 5.82 -2.59
N LEU A 233 13.02 4.74 -3.25
CA LEU A 233 13.90 3.58 -3.47
C LEU A 233 14.74 3.76 -4.72
N VAL A 234 14.12 4.21 -5.81
CA VAL A 234 14.76 4.32 -7.13
C VAL A 234 14.51 5.72 -7.70
N THR A 235 15.53 6.31 -8.32
CA THR A 235 15.35 7.51 -9.15
C THR A 235 15.35 7.11 -10.62
N LYS A 236 14.65 7.83 -11.50
CA LYS A 236 14.65 7.51 -12.94
C LYS A 236 16.06 7.39 -13.57
N GLN A 237 17.05 8.07 -13.00
CA GLN A 237 18.44 7.97 -13.46
C GLN A 237 19.04 6.57 -13.24
N ASP A 238 18.50 5.81 -12.29
CA ASP A 238 18.93 4.44 -11.96
C ASP A 238 18.27 3.39 -12.86
N CYS A 239 17.25 3.76 -13.66
CA CYS A 239 16.46 2.86 -14.53
C CYS A 239 16.94 2.83 -16.00
N LEU A 240 18.09 3.45 -16.32
CA LEU A 240 18.68 3.56 -17.67
C LEU A 240 19.98 2.76 -17.76
#